data_AF-A0A1G7QV48-F1
#
_entry.id   AF-A0A1G7QV48-F1
#
_cell.length_a   1.000
_cell.length_b   1.000
_cell.length_c   1.000
_cell.angle_alpha   90.00
_cell.angle_beta   90.00
_cell.angle_gamma   90.00
#
_symmetry.space_group_name_H-M   'P 1'
#
loop_
_entity.id
_entity.type
_entity.pdbx_description
1 polymer ?
#
loop_
_entity_poly.entity_id
_entity_poly.type
_entity_poly.pdbx_seq_one_letter_code
_entity_poly.pdbx_strand_id
1 'polypeptide(L)'
;MAGRRPQIDRGELARLVAEGWSVQQLAERFGVSASGVLQAKRAAGLSKAMLDHSGAIPWRLRAEDRQSGPATNLRTLSTVAQGRTVPREKLNTALRWAQRLVGAGLDVDYRPDTGFCEVPAGAESHIGALVAEVRKVLDEG
;
A
#
# COMPACT_ATOMS: atom_id res chain seq x y z
N MET A 1 36.01 -8.61 -21.42
CA MET A 1 35.64 -9.82 -20.66
C MET A 1 34.19 -9.66 -20.18
N ALA A 2 33.21 -10.17 -20.94
CA ALA A 2 31.80 -10.04 -20.57
C ALA A 2 31.47 -11.08 -19.48
N GLY A 3 31.38 -10.64 -18.23
CA GLY A 3 30.97 -11.49 -17.12
C GLY A 3 29.52 -11.95 -17.29
N ARG A 4 29.31 -13.27 -17.35
CA ARG A 4 27.99 -13.91 -17.41
C ARG A 4 27.20 -13.48 -16.17
N ARG A 5 26.10 -12.73 -16.35
CA ARG A 5 25.24 -12.33 -15.23
C ARG A 5 24.73 -13.60 -14.52
N PRO A 6 24.74 -13.67 -13.18
CA PRO A 6 24.09 -14.75 -12.46
C PRO A 6 22.62 -14.81 -12.87
N GLN A 7 22.21 -15.93 -13.47
CA GLN A 7 20.82 -16.12 -13.87
C GLN A 7 20.10 -16.79 -12.72
N ILE A 8 19.11 -16.10 -12.15
CA ILE A 8 18.24 -16.68 -11.13
C ILE A 8 17.41 -17.78 -11.77
N ASP A 9 17.51 -19.00 -11.24
CA ASP A 9 16.64 -20.10 -11.63
C ASP A 9 15.19 -19.78 -11.21
N ARG A 10 14.26 -19.82 -12.18
CA ARG A 10 12.87 -19.41 -11.95
C ARG A 10 12.09 -20.41 -11.10
N GLY A 11 12.38 -21.71 -11.23
CA GLY A 11 11.70 -22.76 -10.47
C GLY A 11 12.10 -22.70 -9.00
N GLU A 12 13.40 -22.58 -8.74
CA GLU A 12 13.93 -22.42 -7.39
C GLU A 12 13.46 -21.11 -6.75
N LEU A 13 13.43 -20.00 -7.51
CA LEU A 13 12.88 -18.74 -7.03
C LEU A 13 11.40 -18.88 -6.60
N ALA A 14 10.58 -19.56 -7.39
CA ALA A 14 9.17 -19.77 -7.08
C ALA A 14 9.00 -20.60 -5.80
N ARG A 15 9.77 -21.69 -5.66
CA ARG A 15 9.76 -22.55 -4.47
C ARG A 15 10.13 -21.76 -3.21
N LEU A 16 11.25 -21.05 -3.21
CA LEU A 16 11.72 -20.29 -2.05
C LEU A 16 10.77 -19.14 -1.69
N VAL A 17 10.16 -18.49 -2.69
CA VAL A 17 9.12 -17.48 -2.44
C VAL A 17 7.89 -18.10 -1.78
N ALA A 18 7.46 -19.29 -2.20
CA ALA A 18 6.35 -20.02 -1.58
C ALA A 18 6.66 -20.47 -0.14
N GLU A 19 7.93 -20.80 0.14
CA GLU A 19 8.44 -21.08 1.49
C GLU A 19 8.57 -19.82 2.37
N GLY A 20 8.26 -18.63 1.84
CA GLY A 20 8.23 -17.39 2.61
C GLY A 20 9.58 -16.67 2.73
N TRP A 21 10.57 -17.02 1.89
CA TRP A 21 11.87 -16.36 1.93
C TRP A 21 11.78 -14.86 1.61
N SER A 22 12.50 -14.06 2.39
CA SER A 22 12.63 -12.61 2.18
C SER A 22 13.49 -12.30 0.95
N VAL A 23 13.34 -11.08 0.41
CA VAL A 23 14.14 -10.60 -0.74
C VAL A 23 15.65 -10.64 -0.43
N GLN A 24 16.03 -10.38 0.82
CA GLN A 24 17.40 -10.36 1.29
C GLN A 24 18.00 -11.77 1.33
N GLN A 25 17.26 -12.75 1.87
CA GLN A 25 17.69 -14.15 1.86
C GLN A 25 17.82 -14.70 0.44
N LEU A 26 16.90 -14.33 -0.45
CA LEU A 26 16.97 -14.68 -1.87
C LEU A 26 18.18 -14.03 -2.55
N ALA A 27 18.47 -12.77 -2.23
CA ALA A 27 19.61 -12.05 -2.80
C ALA A 27 20.94 -12.73 -2.45
N GLU A 28 21.09 -13.10 -1.17
CA GLU A 28 22.23 -13.87 -0.68
C GLU A 28 22.31 -15.25 -1.33
N ARG A 29 21.19 -15.99 -1.38
CA ARG A 29 21.11 -17.34 -1.98
C ARG A 29 21.54 -17.37 -3.45
N PHE A 30 21.15 -16.37 -4.22
CA PHE A 30 21.43 -16.29 -5.66
C PHE A 30 22.67 -15.45 -6.00
N GLY A 31 23.34 -14.84 -5.01
CA GLY A 31 24.49 -13.97 -5.25
C GLY A 31 24.16 -12.74 -6.10
N VAL A 32 22.96 -12.18 -5.96
CA VAL A 32 22.50 -10.99 -6.70
C VAL A 32 22.09 -9.87 -5.76
N SER A 33 21.83 -8.67 -6.30
CA SER A 33 21.24 -7.58 -5.50
C SER A 33 19.76 -7.82 -5.21
N ALA A 34 19.25 -7.20 -4.14
CA ALA A 34 17.82 -7.18 -3.82
C ALA A 34 16.95 -6.69 -5.00
N SER A 35 17.43 -5.67 -5.73
CA SER A 35 16.78 -5.19 -6.95
C SER A 35 16.72 -6.25 -8.06
N GLY A 36 17.77 -7.06 -8.21
CA GLY A 36 17.80 -8.19 -9.15
C GLY A 36 16.77 -9.26 -8.80
N VAL A 37 16.62 -9.59 -7.51
CA VAL A 37 15.57 -10.50 -7.02
C VAL A 37 14.18 -9.93 -7.32
N LEU A 38 13.93 -8.64 -7.05
CA LEU A 38 12.64 -8.01 -7.34
C LEU A 38 12.31 -8.04 -8.83
N GLN A 39 13.29 -7.80 -9.70
CA GLN A 39 13.10 -7.92 -11.16
C GLN A 39 12.78 -9.35 -11.58
N ALA A 40 13.50 -10.35 -11.04
CA ALA A 40 13.23 -11.75 -11.34
C ALA A 40 11.85 -12.21 -10.84
N LYS A 41 11.44 -11.79 -9.64
CA LYS A 41 10.08 -12.04 -9.12
C LYS A 41 9.02 -11.43 -10.02
N ARG A 42 9.23 -10.22 -10.55
CA ARG A 42 8.29 -9.59 -11.50
C ARG A 42 8.22 -10.36 -12.81
N ALA A 43 9.37 -10.70 -13.38
CA ALA A 43 9.47 -11.45 -14.64
C ALA A 43 8.88 -12.87 -14.54
N ALA A 44 8.87 -13.46 -13.34
CA ALA A 44 8.28 -14.76 -13.06
C ALA A 44 6.80 -14.69 -12.62
N GLY A 45 6.17 -13.51 -12.57
CA GLY A 45 4.79 -13.37 -12.08
C GLY A 45 4.62 -13.62 -10.57
N LEU A 46 5.73 -13.70 -9.82
CA LEU A 46 5.76 -13.96 -8.36
C LEU A 46 5.64 -12.67 -7.53
N SER A 47 5.46 -11.53 -8.19
CA SER A 47 5.25 -10.26 -7.51
C SER A 47 3.76 -10.09 -7.25
N LYS A 48 3.39 -9.85 -5.99
CA LYS A 48 2.03 -9.43 -5.66
C LYS A 48 1.69 -8.19 -6.52
N ALA A 49 0.52 -8.19 -7.15
CA ALA A 49 0.03 -7.02 -7.86
C ALA A 49 0.10 -5.80 -6.92
N MET A 50 0.63 -4.69 -7.44
CA MET A 50 0.60 -3.43 -6.71
C MET A 50 -0.86 -3.05 -6.51
N LEU A 51 -1.22 -2.70 -5.28
CA LEU A 51 -2.54 -2.18 -5.00
C LEU A 51 -2.67 -0.82 -5.68
N ASP A 52 -3.81 -0.61 -6.32
CA ASP A 52 -4.16 0.72 -6.80
C ASP A 52 -4.80 1.50 -5.67
N HIS A 53 -4.19 2.63 -5.32
CA HIS A 53 -4.69 3.53 -4.28
C HIS A 53 -5.34 4.78 -4.86
N SER A 54 -5.49 4.89 -6.18
CA SER A 54 -6.08 6.04 -6.87
C SER A 54 -7.47 6.38 -6.32
N GLY A 55 -8.29 5.37 -6.00
CA GLY A 55 -9.61 5.57 -5.40
C GLY A 55 -9.60 6.13 -3.98
N ALA A 56 -8.51 5.98 -3.21
CA ALA A 56 -8.39 6.54 -1.87
C ALA A 56 -7.57 7.85 -1.85
N ILE A 57 -6.68 8.03 -2.82
CA ILE A 57 -5.85 9.22 -3.01
C ILE A 57 -6.02 9.65 -4.48
N PRO A 58 -7.13 10.32 -4.82
CA PRO A 58 -7.40 10.75 -6.20
C PRO A 58 -6.48 11.91 -6.64
N TRP A 59 -5.82 12.57 -5.69
CA TRP A 59 -4.96 13.71 -5.97
C TRP A 59 -3.54 13.32 -6.36
N ARG A 60 -2.94 14.12 -7.24
CA ARG A 60 -1.51 14.05 -7.54
C ARG A 60 -0.71 14.70 -6.41
N LEU A 61 -0.24 13.88 -5.47
CA LEU A 61 0.55 14.37 -4.34
C LEU A 61 1.95 14.83 -4.77
N ARG A 62 2.40 15.95 -4.20
CA ARG A 62 3.81 16.36 -4.19
C ARG A 62 4.66 15.30 -3.48
N ALA A 63 5.94 15.24 -3.81
CA ALA A 63 6.82 14.19 -3.31
C ALA A 63 6.92 14.18 -1.78
N GLU A 64 6.93 15.37 -1.18
CA GLU A 64 7.04 15.60 0.27
C GLU A 64 5.79 15.12 1.01
N ASP A 65 4.62 15.26 0.40
CA ASP A 65 3.33 14.91 1.02
C ASP A 65 3.00 13.41 0.90
N ARG A 66 3.75 12.66 0.09
CA ARG A 66 3.48 11.23 -0.17
C ARG A 66 3.56 10.38 1.10
N GLN A 67 4.37 10.77 2.08
CA GLN A 67 4.52 10.06 3.36
C GLN A 67 3.89 10.82 4.53
N SER A 68 3.05 11.81 4.24
CA SER A 68 2.28 12.50 5.29
C SER A 68 1.34 11.54 6.02
N GLY A 69 0.90 11.94 7.22
CA GLY A 69 -0.07 11.20 8.02
C GLY A 69 -1.33 10.84 7.24
N PRO A 70 -2.05 11.82 6.65
CA PRO A 70 -3.24 11.55 5.86
C PRO A 70 -3.00 10.60 4.67
N ALA A 71 -1.92 10.80 3.90
CA ALA A 71 -1.59 9.89 2.79
C ALA A 71 -1.34 8.46 3.26
N THR A 72 -0.63 8.29 4.37
CA THR A 72 -0.34 6.96 4.94
C THR A 72 -1.61 6.29 5.48
N ASN A 73 -2.48 7.05 6.14
CA ASN A 73 -3.76 6.56 6.64
C ASN A 73 -4.68 6.14 5.48
N LEU A 74 -4.81 6.97 4.44
CA LEU A 74 -5.60 6.66 3.24
C LEU A 74 -5.11 5.37 2.55
N ARG A 75 -3.80 5.19 2.37
CA ARG A 75 -3.26 3.94 1.81
C ARG A 75 -3.55 2.75 2.71
N THR A 76 -3.42 2.90 4.02
CA THR A 76 -3.69 1.82 4.98
C THR A 76 -5.15 1.38 4.90
N LEU A 77 -6.09 2.33 4.89
CA LEU A 77 -7.52 2.04 4.72
C LEU A 77 -7.80 1.40 3.37
N SER A 78 -7.24 1.95 2.29
CA SER A 78 -7.37 1.40 0.93
C SER A 78 -6.83 -0.03 0.81
N THR A 79 -5.71 -0.35 1.48
CA THR A 79 -5.18 -1.71 1.53
C THR A 79 -6.18 -2.67 2.17
N VAL A 80 -6.80 -2.28 3.29
CA VAL A 80 -7.81 -3.12 3.95
C VAL A 80 -9.09 -3.22 3.12
N ALA A 81 -9.58 -2.11 2.55
CA ALA A 81 -10.75 -2.13 1.66
C ALA A 81 -10.57 -3.05 0.43
N GLN A 82 -9.32 -3.30 0.01
CA GLN A 82 -8.98 -4.25 -1.05
C GLN A 82 -8.75 -5.69 -0.55
N GLY A 83 -9.19 -6.01 0.67
CA GLY A 83 -9.10 -7.36 1.25
C GLY A 83 -7.69 -7.75 1.74
N ARG A 84 -6.80 -6.79 2.00
CA ARG A 84 -5.42 -7.08 2.41
C ARG A 84 -5.19 -6.71 3.86
N THR A 85 -4.43 -7.56 4.55
CA THR A 85 -4.08 -7.36 5.95
C THR A 85 -2.98 -6.31 6.12
N VAL A 86 -3.12 -5.47 7.14
CA VAL A 86 -2.08 -4.53 7.60
C VAL A 86 -1.84 -4.74 9.10
N PRO A 87 -0.69 -4.33 9.66
CA PRO A 87 -0.47 -4.37 11.10
C PRO A 87 -1.59 -3.64 11.87
N ARG A 88 -2.11 -4.28 12.93
CA ARG A 88 -3.28 -3.79 13.68
C ARG A 88 -3.12 -2.36 14.19
N GLU A 89 -1.93 -2.00 14.64
CA GLU A 89 -1.63 -0.64 15.12
C GLU A 89 -1.79 0.41 14.03
N LYS A 90 -1.34 0.12 12.80
CA LYS A 90 -1.49 1.02 11.65
C LYS A 90 -2.96 1.18 11.28
N LEU A 91 -3.71 0.07 11.23
CA LEU A 91 -5.15 0.11 10.97
C LEU A 91 -5.88 0.93 12.02
N ASN A 92 -5.60 0.70 13.31
CA ASN A 92 -6.23 1.42 14.40
C ASN A 92 -6.00 2.93 14.32
N THR A 93 -4.77 3.36 14.01
CA THR A 93 -4.44 4.78 13.83
C THR A 93 -5.22 5.38 12.65
N ALA A 94 -5.24 4.69 11.51
CA ALA A 94 -5.94 5.16 10.32
C ALA A 94 -7.47 5.23 10.55
N LEU A 95 -8.06 4.23 11.22
CA LEU A 95 -9.48 4.21 11.57
C LEU A 95 -9.84 5.31 12.57
N ARG A 96 -9.04 5.52 13.63
CA ARG A 96 -9.30 6.61 14.60
C ARG A 96 -9.28 7.98 13.92
N TRP A 97 -8.31 8.21 13.05
CA TRP A 97 -8.23 9.44 12.28
C TRP A 97 -9.48 9.63 11.39
N ALA A 98 -9.85 8.61 10.61
CA ALA A 98 -10.99 8.70 9.70
C ALA A 98 -12.33 8.83 10.44
N GLN A 99 -12.52 8.08 11.53
CA GLN A 99 -13.73 8.14 12.35
C GLN A 99 -13.88 9.51 13.04
N ARG A 100 -12.78 10.15 13.45
CA ARG A 100 -12.81 11.52 13.96
C ARG A 100 -13.34 12.49 12.91
N LEU A 101 -12.89 12.37 11.65
CA LEU A 101 -13.38 13.22 10.56
C LEU A 101 -14.88 13.00 10.32
N VAL A 102 -15.30 11.74 10.12
CA VAL A 102 -16.71 11.40 9.92
C VAL A 102 -17.59 11.88 11.07
N GLY A 103 -17.17 11.64 12.31
CA GLY A 103 -17.92 12.04 13.51
C GLY A 103 -18.02 13.56 13.69
N ALA A 104 -17.09 14.33 13.12
CA ALA A 104 -17.10 15.78 13.12
C ALA A 104 -17.81 16.40 11.89
N GLY A 105 -18.35 15.58 10.98
CA GLY A 105 -18.92 16.06 9.71
C GLY A 105 -17.84 16.65 8.79
N LEU A 106 -16.63 16.12 8.85
CA LEU A 106 -15.49 16.56 8.05
C LEU A 106 -15.08 15.49 7.04
N ASP A 107 -14.42 15.95 5.98
CA ASP A 107 -13.74 15.16 4.97
C ASP A 107 -12.30 15.65 4.81
N VAL A 108 -11.58 15.06 3.86
CA VAL A 108 -10.23 15.46 3.49
C VAL A 108 -10.17 15.92 2.04
N ASP A 109 -9.46 17.03 1.82
CA ASP A 109 -9.05 17.49 0.51
C ASP A 109 -7.52 17.58 0.45
N TYR A 110 -6.97 17.66 -0.76
CA TYR A 110 -5.55 17.91 -0.96
C TYR A 110 -5.35 19.02 -1.98
N ARG A 111 -4.57 20.02 -1.58
CA ARG A 111 -4.19 21.12 -2.45
C ARG A 111 -2.67 21.17 -2.55
N PRO A 112 -2.09 21.26 -3.76
CA PRO A 112 -0.64 21.24 -3.92
C PRO A 112 0.10 22.42 -3.28
N ASP A 113 -0.58 23.49 -2.87
CA ASP A 113 0.00 24.64 -2.17
C ASP A 113 0.10 24.38 -0.66
N THR A 114 -0.97 23.85 -0.07
CA THR A 114 -1.19 23.76 1.39
C THR A 114 -1.12 22.34 1.95
N GLY A 115 -1.12 21.32 1.08
CA GLY A 115 -1.12 19.91 1.46
C GLY A 115 -2.53 19.37 1.73
N PHE A 116 -2.62 18.36 2.60
CA PHE A 116 -3.90 17.82 3.04
C PHE A 116 -4.59 18.77 4.01
N CYS A 117 -5.88 19.00 3.82
CA CYS A 117 -6.71 19.82 4.69
C CYS A 117 -8.03 19.14 5.01
N GLU A 118 -8.55 19.44 6.20
CA GLU A 118 -9.88 19.00 6.63
C GLU A 118 -10.91 20.00 6.12
N VAL A 119 -11.96 19.51 5.47
CA VAL A 119 -13.02 20.33 4.88
C VAL A 119 -14.38 19.85 5.40
N PRO A 120 -15.42 20.69 5.43
CA PRO A 120 -16.78 20.20 5.71
C PRO A 120 -17.18 19.09 4.74
N ALA A 121 -17.72 18.00 5.27
CA ALA A 121 -18.21 16.91 4.44
C ALA A 121 -19.41 17.36 3.61
N GLY A 122 -19.37 17.07 2.30
CA GLY A 122 -20.50 17.24 1.41
C GLY A 122 -21.51 16.09 1.52
N ALA A 123 -22.49 16.08 0.62
CA ALA A 123 -23.45 14.97 0.52
C ALA A 123 -22.76 13.62 0.21
N GLU A 124 -21.65 13.66 -0.53
CA GLU A 124 -20.81 12.50 -0.80
C GLU A 124 -19.46 12.69 -0.10
N SER A 125 -19.28 12.00 1.02
CA SER A 125 -18.01 12.03 1.75
C SER A 125 -17.05 10.95 1.26
N HIS A 126 -15.86 11.36 0.83
CA HIS A 126 -14.76 10.49 0.42
C HIS A 126 -14.27 9.61 1.57
N ILE A 127 -13.95 10.21 2.73
CA ILE A 127 -13.56 9.45 3.92
C ILE A 127 -14.72 8.59 4.43
N GLY A 128 -15.95 9.09 4.40
CA GLY A 128 -17.15 8.33 4.77
C GLY A 128 -17.31 7.05 3.95
N ALA A 129 -17.21 7.16 2.62
CA ALA A 129 -17.27 6.02 1.71
C ALA A 129 -16.15 5.01 1.97
N LEU A 130 -14.90 5.50 2.12
CA LEU A 130 -13.76 4.63 2.37
C LEU A 130 -13.87 3.86 3.70
N VAL A 131 -14.35 4.51 4.76
CA VAL A 131 -14.61 3.84 6.05
C VAL A 131 -15.70 2.78 5.94
N ALA A 132 -16.75 3.04 5.15
CA ALA A 132 -17.81 2.06 4.92
C ALA A 132 -17.28 0.81 4.21
N GLU A 133 -16.44 0.97 3.18
CA GLU A 133 -15.81 -0.16 2.49
C GLU A 133 -14.87 -0.97 3.40
N VAL A 134 -14.06 -0.28 4.22
CA VAL A 134 -13.20 -0.97 5.20
C VAL A 134 -14.03 -1.76 6.21
N ARG A 135 -15.16 -1.23 6.68
CA ARG A 135 -16.04 -1.93 7.62
C ARG A 135 -16.64 -3.19 7.01
N LYS A 136 -17.15 -3.13 5.78
CA LYS A 136 -17.67 -4.31 5.06
C LYS A 136 -16.65 -5.45 5.06
N VAL A 137 -15.40 -5.16 4.70
CA VAL A 137 -14.33 -6.17 4.68
C VAL A 137 -14.01 -6.73 6.07
N LEU A 138 -14.05 -5.89 7.12
CA LEU A 138 -13.77 -6.33 8.49
C LEU A 138 -14.92 -7.14 9.11
N ASP A 139 -16.15 -6.91 8.67
CA ASP A 139 -17.33 -7.64 9.13
C ASP A 139 -17.49 -8.98 8.37
N GLU A 140 -16.99 -9.07 7.14
CA GLU A 140 -17.02 -10.28 6.29
C GLU A 140 -15.81 -11.23 6.48
N GLY A 141 -14.75 -10.79 7.16
CA GLY A 141 -13.49 -11.52 7.33
C GLY A 141 -13.27 -12.08 8.73
#